data_AF-A0A917WVI1-F1
#
_entry.id   AF-A0A917WVI1-F1
#
_cell.length_a   1.000
_cell.length_b   1.000
_cell.length_c   1.000
_cell.angle_alpha   90.00
_cell.angle_beta   90.00
_cell.angle_gamma   90.00
#
_symmetry.space_group_name_H-M   'P 1'
#
loop_
_entity.id
_entity.type
_entity.pdbx_description
1 polymer ?
#
loop_
_entity_poly.entity_id
_entity_poly.type
_entity_poly.pdbx_seq_one_letter_code
_entity_poly.pdbx_strand_id
1 'polypeptide(L)'
;MDVDWVALRRAAGTAMERAYAPYSKFPVGAAALVDDGRVVVGCNVENASYGLGLCAECGLVSSLQVTGGGRLVALACVDADGRPLMPCGRCRQLLWEHGGPTLLVDHAGGPVPMSQLLPFAFDDTDLARIAAERDRQPTVPAALALKVGSGTVFVHPDVADGRQVWTAYWERSSGTGDDEPAGILEEGPSWDTAAEGVNWGRIRTPRVVVVDAQGTASWAGDTPRPVGIEQDWSAP
;
A
#
# COMPACT_ATOMS: atom_id res chain seq x y z
N MET A 1 -28.53 -8.65 15.45
CA MET A 1 -28.27 -8.31 16.87
C MET A 1 -28.91 -6.95 17.09
N ASP A 2 -29.82 -6.81 18.04
CA ASP A 2 -30.43 -5.51 18.34
C ASP A 2 -29.47 -4.70 19.23
N VAL A 3 -29.27 -3.42 18.92
CA VAL A 3 -28.25 -2.59 19.57
C VAL A 3 -28.90 -1.74 20.65
N ASP A 4 -28.53 -1.97 21.91
CA ASP A 4 -28.92 -1.09 23.02
C ASP A 4 -28.04 0.17 23.05
N TRP A 5 -28.46 1.18 22.29
CA TRP A 5 -27.78 2.46 22.20
C TRP A 5 -27.76 3.23 23.53
N VAL A 6 -28.75 3.03 24.39
CA VAL A 6 -28.80 3.70 25.71
C VAL A 6 -27.71 3.13 26.62
N ALA A 7 -27.53 1.81 26.63
CA ALA A 7 -26.44 1.16 27.36
C ALA A 7 -25.06 1.55 26.81
N LEU A 8 -24.91 1.59 25.48
CA LEU A 8 -23.67 2.02 24.81
C LEU A 8 -23.28 3.46 25.16
N ARG A 9 -24.22 4.42 25.06
CA ARG A 9 -23.98 5.82 25.46
C ARG A 9 -23.58 5.93 26.93
N ARG A 10 -24.22 5.16 27.80
CA ARG A 10 -23.88 5.13 29.24
C ARG A 10 -22.44 4.64 29.46
N ALA A 11 -22.04 3.55 28.80
CA ALA A 11 -20.68 3.04 28.89
C ALA A 11 -19.65 4.04 28.35
N ALA A 12 -19.97 4.72 27.24
CA ALA A 12 -19.13 5.79 26.69
C ALA A 12 -18.99 6.96 27.68
N GLY A 13 -20.09 7.38 28.33
CA GLY A 13 -20.07 8.41 29.36
C GLY A 13 -19.22 8.03 30.58
N THR A 14 -19.31 6.79 31.07
CA THR A 14 -18.44 6.30 32.16
C THR A 14 -16.96 6.29 31.76
N ALA A 15 -16.64 6.01 30.50
CA ALA A 15 -15.26 6.09 30.01
C ALA A 15 -14.78 7.54 29.90
N MET A 16 -15.63 8.44 29.40
CA MET A 16 -15.37 9.88 29.28
C MET A 16 -14.94 10.52 30.61
N GLU A 17 -15.52 10.12 31.73
CA GLU A 17 -15.15 10.61 33.07
C GLU A 17 -13.69 10.34 33.43
N ARG A 18 -13.02 9.42 32.73
CA ARG A 18 -11.61 9.05 32.92
C ARG A 18 -10.68 9.73 31.92
N ALA A 19 -11.20 10.56 31.03
CA ALA A 19 -10.42 11.26 30.01
C ALA A 19 -9.30 12.10 30.64
N TYR A 20 -8.10 11.99 30.07
CA TYR A 20 -7.01 12.91 30.36
C TYR A 20 -7.03 14.02 29.32
N ALA A 21 -7.79 15.09 29.59
CA ALA A 21 -7.95 16.23 28.69
C ALA A 21 -7.61 17.59 29.35
N PRO A 22 -6.43 17.74 29.98
CA PRO A 22 -6.11 18.97 30.70
C PRO A 22 -5.85 20.17 29.79
N TYR A 23 -5.59 19.98 28.50
CA TYR A 23 -5.25 21.06 27.58
C TYR A 23 -6.50 21.60 26.89
N SER A 24 -7.28 20.75 26.22
CA SER A 24 -8.52 21.20 25.56
C SER A 24 -9.69 21.44 26.51
N LYS A 25 -9.68 20.78 27.68
CA LYS A 25 -10.84 20.67 28.58
C LYS A 25 -12.08 20.07 27.89
N PHE A 26 -11.84 19.23 26.87
CA PHE A 26 -12.88 18.55 26.11
C PHE A 26 -12.77 17.03 26.29
N PRO A 27 -13.35 16.47 27.38
CA PRO A 27 -13.36 15.04 27.60
C PRO A 27 -14.29 14.35 26.61
N VAL A 28 -13.84 13.22 26.08
CA VAL A 28 -14.57 12.38 25.11
C VAL A 28 -14.48 10.94 25.56
N GLY A 29 -15.60 10.23 25.48
CA GLY A 29 -15.65 8.78 25.72
C GLY A 29 -16.29 8.05 24.55
N ALA A 30 -15.86 6.81 24.34
CA ALA A 30 -16.40 5.93 23.32
C ALA A 30 -16.66 4.54 23.89
N ALA A 31 -17.70 3.88 23.41
CA ALA A 31 -18.01 2.49 23.68
C ALA A 31 -18.48 1.79 22.40
N ALA A 32 -18.15 0.52 22.25
CA ALA A 32 -18.56 -0.26 21.10
C ALA A 32 -18.95 -1.69 21.49
N LEU A 33 -20.00 -2.18 20.81
CA LEU A 33 -20.42 -3.58 20.83
C LEU A 33 -19.55 -4.36 19.85
N VAL A 34 -18.98 -5.46 20.31
CA VAL A 34 -18.19 -6.38 19.50
C VAL A 34 -19.08 -7.55 19.03
N ASP A 35 -18.67 -8.25 17.98
CA ASP A 35 -19.39 -9.37 17.37
C ASP A 35 -19.61 -10.57 18.30
N ASP A 36 -18.80 -10.72 19.34
CA ASP A 36 -18.99 -11.69 20.43
C ASP A 36 -19.91 -11.23 21.56
N GLY A 37 -20.48 -10.02 21.44
CA GLY A 37 -21.45 -9.44 22.38
C GLY A 37 -20.83 -8.65 23.54
N ARG A 38 -19.50 -8.57 23.66
CA ARG A 38 -18.87 -7.75 24.70
C ARG A 38 -18.92 -6.26 24.34
N VAL A 39 -18.76 -5.42 25.35
CA VAL A 39 -18.59 -3.97 25.17
C VAL A 39 -17.15 -3.59 25.52
N VAL A 40 -16.50 -2.87 24.62
CA VAL A 40 -15.18 -2.26 24.83
C VAL A 40 -15.29 -0.75 24.86
N VAL A 41 -14.42 -0.08 25.62
CA VAL A 41 -14.51 1.36 25.89
C VAL A 41 -13.16 2.06 25.77
N GLY A 42 -13.21 3.37 25.55
CA GLY A 42 -12.03 4.23 25.54
C GLY A 42 -12.37 5.68 25.87
N CYS A 43 -11.35 6.46 26.22
CA CYS A 43 -11.45 7.90 26.46
C CYS A 43 -10.25 8.61 25.83
N ASN A 44 -10.36 9.91 25.56
CA ASN A 44 -9.24 10.65 24.99
C ASN A 44 -8.12 10.88 26.02
N VAL A 45 -6.88 10.80 25.54
CA VAL A 45 -5.66 11.04 26.31
C VAL A 45 -4.80 12.03 25.56
N GLU A 46 -4.75 13.25 26.08
CA GLU A 46 -3.98 14.33 25.49
C GLU A 46 -2.51 14.28 25.86
N ASN A 47 -1.71 15.06 25.14
CA ASN A 47 -0.29 15.20 25.36
C ASN A 47 0.12 16.66 25.16
N ALA A 48 1.18 17.11 25.85
CA ALA A 48 1.74 18.45 25.68
C ALA A 48 2.22 18.71 24.24
N SER A 49 2.73 17.68 23.55
CA SER A 49 2.90 17.70 22.10
C SER A 49 1.59 17.27 21.45
N TYR A 50 0.77 18.25 21.04
CA TYR A 50 -0.65 18.02 20.74
C TYR A 50 -0.90 16.97 19.64
N GLY A 51 0.02 16.82 18.69
CA GLY A 51 -0.07 15.80 17.63
C GLY A 51 0.00 14.35 18.13
N LEU A 52 0.42 14.12 19.37
CA LEU A 52 0.48 12.79 20.00
C LEU A 52 -0.82 12.42 20.73
N GLY A 53 -1.83 13.30 20.72
CA GLY A 53 -3.13 13.06 21.36
C GLY A 53 -3.85 11.84 20.80
N LEU A 54 -4.36 11.00 21.70
CA LEU A 54 -5.15 9.82 21.37
C LEU A 54 -6.63 10.13 21.58
N CYS A 55 -7.44 9.88 20.55
CA CYS A 55 -8.90 10.00 20.67
C CYS A 55 -9.47 8.82 21.47
N ALA A 56 -10.71 8.95 21.94
CA ALA A 56 -11.39 7.90 22.69
C ALA A 56 -11.52 6.60 21.91
N GLU A 57 -11.79 6.70 20.61
CA GLU A 57 -11.91 5.57 19.69
C GLU A 57 -10.58 4.84 19.49
N CYS A 58 -9.44 5.52 19.65
CA CYS A 58 -8.12 4.88 19.62
C CYS A 58 -7.93 3.97 20.85
N GLY A 59 -8.23 4.48 22.04
CA GLY A 59 -8.19 3.69 23.27
C GLY A 59 -9.17 2.51 23.24
N LEU A 60 -10.35 2.72 22.65
CA LEU A 60 -11.35 1.67 22.44
C LEU A 60 -10.82 0.56 21.53
N VAL A 61 -10.15 0.89 20.44
CA VAL A 61 -9.55 -0.12 19.54
C VAL A 61 -8.40 -0.86 20.23
N SER A 62 -7.58 -0.19 21.04
CA SER A 62 -6.62 -0.88 21.89
C SER A 62 -7.33 -1.84 22.87
N SER A 63 -8.45 -1.43 23.46
CA SER A 63 -9.28 -2.27 24.32
C SER A 63 -9.88 -3.47 23.58
N LEU A 64 -10.32 -3.30 22.33
CA LEU A 64 -10.74 -4.41 21.46
C LEU A 64 -9.66 -5.48 21.37
N GLN A 65 -8.43 -5.08 21.04
CA GLN A 65 -7.34 -6.02 20.81
C GLN A 65 -6.92 -6.74 22.09
N VAL A 66 -6.71 -6.00 23.20
CA VAL A 66 -6.26 -6.61 24.46
C VAL A 66 -7.31 -7.49 25.15
N THR A 67 -8.59 -7.35 24.76
CA THR A 67 -9.71 -8.17 25.28
C THR A 67 -10.09 -9.34 24.37
N GLY A 68 -9.31 -9.62 23.31
CA GLY A 68 -9.48 -10.81 22.48
C GLY A 68 -9.72 -10.57 20.99
N GLY A 69 -9.72 -9.31 20.52
CA GLY A 69 -9.94 -8.99 19.10
C GLY A 69 -11.38 -9.21 18.63
N GLY A 70 -11.61 -9.38 17.34
CA GLY A 70 -12.96 -9.49 16.76
C GLY A 70 -13.38 -8.22 16.00
N ARG A 71 -14.68 -8.09 15.71
CA ARG A 71 -15.21 -7.01 14.86
C ARG A 71 -16.15 -6.08 15.61
N LEU A 72 -16.01 -4.79 15.39
CA LEU A 72 -16.93 -3.78 15.92
C LEU A 72 -18.25 -3.82 15.14
N VAL A 73 -19.37 -3.88 15.85
CA VAL A 73 -20.73 -3.94 15.28
C VAL A 73 -21.43 -2.58 15.38
N ALA A 74 -21.31 -1.93 16.53
CA ALA A 74 -21.93 -0.64 16.81
C ALA A 74 -21.06 0.19 17.75
N LEU A 75 -20.98 1.50 17.55
CA LEU A 75 -20.17 2.42 18.33
C LEU A 75 -20.96 3.66 18.74
N ALA A 76 -20.88 4.04 20.02
CA ALA A 76 -21.30 5.33 20.53
C ALA A 76 -20.09 6.13 21.00
N CYS A 77 -20.01 7.40 20.61
CA CYS A 77 -19.01 8.36 21.07
C CYS A 77 -19.74 9.57 21.65
N VAL A 78 -19.29 10.08 22.78
CA VAL A 78 -19.97 11.16 23.51
C VAL A 78 -19.01 12.26 23.96
N ASP A 79 -19.52 13.50 23.97
CA ASP A 79 -18.86 14.67 24.56
C ASP A 79 -19.14 14.80 26.06
N ALA A 80 -18.58 15.85 26.68
CA ALA A 80 -18.73 16.21 28.10
C ALA A 80 -20.19 16.28 28.62
N ASP A 81 -21.15 16.56 27.73
CA ASP A 81 -22.58 16.63 28.06
C ASP A 81 -23.30 15.29 27.84
N GLY A 82 -22.57 14.23 27.49
CA GLY A 82 -23.10 12.92 27.15
C GLY A 82 -23.82 12.88 25.80
N ARG A 83 -23.63 13.90 24.94
CA ARG A 83 -24.30 13.97 23.64
C ARG A 83 -23.51 13.18 22.58
N PRO A 84 -24.18 12.52 21.61
CA PRO A 84 -23.50 11.85 20.52
C PRO A 84 -22.55 12.78 19.77
N LEU A 85 -21.30 12.33 19.60
CA LEU A 85 -20.23 13.03 18.92
C LEU A 85 -19.74 12.18 17.73
N MET A 86 -19.47 12.83 16.60
CA MET A 86 -18.98 12.14 15.41
C MET A 86 -17.47 11.88 15.49
N PRO A 87 -17.00 10.66 15.12
CA PRO A 87 -15.58 10.38 15.02
C PRO A 87 -14.86 11.32 14.05
N CYS A 88 -13.66 11.76 14.42
CA CYS A 88 -12.80 12.54 13.54
C CYS A 88 -12.29 11.68 12.36
N GLY A 89 -11.76 12.30 11.30
CA GLY A 89 -11.32 11.57 10.10
C GLY A 89 -10.33 10.44 10.37
N ARG A 90 -9.36 10.65 11.27
CA ARG A 90 -8.41 9.61 11.72
C ARG A 90 -9.12 8.43 12.34
N CYS A 91 -10.09 8.68 13.21
CA CYS A 91 -10.83 7.62 13.91
C CYS A 91 -11.78 6.89 12.97
N ARG A 92 -12.36 7.55 11.96
CA ARG A 92 -13.15 6.86 10.93
C ARG A 92 -12.34 5.79 10.21
N GLN A 93 -11.11 6.11 9.81
CA GLN A 93 -10.21 5.14 9.16
C GLN A 93 -9.81 4.00 10.11
N LEU A 94 -9.53 4.30 11.38
CA LEU A 94 -9.21 3.28 12.37
C LEU A 94 -10.40 2.35 12.63
N LEU A 95 -11.61 2.90 12.73
CA LEU A 95 -12.83 2.13 12.93
C LEU A 95 -13.22 1.33 11.68
N TRP A 96 -12.90 1.83 10.48
CA TRP A 96 -13.07 1.10 9.22
C TRP A 96 -12.34 -0.24 9.23
N GLU A 97 -11.09 -0.25 9.70
CA GLU A 97 -10.27 -1.46 9.82
C GLU A 97 -10.98 -2.54 10.64
N HIS A 98 -11.58 -2.17 11.78
CA HIS A 98 -12.11 -3.11 12.77
C HIS A 98 -13.61 -3.37 12.68
N GLY A 99 -14.37 -2.51 12.00
CA GLY A 99 -15.82 -2.64 11.85
C GLY A 99 -16.30 -2.69 10.40
N GLY A 100 -15.50 -2.21 9.45
CA GLY A 100 -15.84 -2.18 8.03
C GLY A 100 -16.95 -1.18 7.69
N PRO A 101 -17.45 -1.21 6.43
CA PRO A 101 -18.45 -0.26 5.94
C PRO A 101 -19.82 -0.34 6.63
N THR A 102 -20.10 -1.47 7.30
CA THR A 102 -21.38 -1.78 7.96
C THR A 102 -21.41 -1.43 9.45
N LEU A 103 -20.27 -1.09 10.06
CA LEU A 103 -20.22 -0.61 11.45
C LEU A 103 -21.20 0.56 11.63
N LEU A 104 -22.14 0.41 12.56
CA LEU A 104 -23.08 1.48 12.89
C LEU A 104 -22.47 2.45 13.89
N VAL A 105 -22.60 3.73 13.64
CA VAL A 105 -22.13 4.81 14.52
C VAL A 105 -23.32 5.61 15.01
N ASP A 106 -23.42 5.75 16.32
CA ASP A 106 -24.47 6.50 16.99
C ASP A 106 -24.46 7.97 16.56
N HIS A 107 -25.63 8.51 16.24
CA HIS A 107 -25.80 9.88 15.78
C HIS A 107 -27.13 10.45 16.26
N ALA A 108 -27.21 11.77 16.46
CA ALA A 108 -28.38 12.43 17.02
C ALA A 108 -29.68 12.20 16.22
N GLY A 109 -29.57 12.05 14.90
CA GLY A 109 -30.69 11.72 14.00
C GLY A 109 -30.97 10.23 13.85
N GLY A 110 -30.33 9.38 14.65
CA GLY A 110 -30.33 7.93 14.51
C GLY A 110 -28.99 7.40 13.95
N PRO A 111 -28.63 6.13 14.23
CA PRO A 111 -27.35 5.56 13.84
C PRO A 111 -27.13 5.55 12.32
N VAL A 112 -25.88 5.75 11.90
CA VAL A 112 -25.46 5.76 10.50
C VAL A 112 -24.34 4.75 10.25
N PRO A 113 -24.29 4.09 9.08
CA PRO A 113 -23.20 3.17 8.77
C PRO A 113 -21.89 3.92 8.46
N MET A 114 -20.75 3.29 8.74
CA MET A 114 -19.43 3.88 8.51
C MET A 114 -19.20 4.26 7.04
N SER A 115 -19.79 3.52 6.09
CA SER A 115 -19.77 3.85 4.66
C SER A 115 -20.35 5.22 4.31
N GLN A 116 -21.24 5.79 5.13
CA GLN A 116 -21.71 7.18 4.97
C GLN A 116 -20.76 8.19 5.59
N LEU A 117 -20.02 7.81 6.63
CA LEU A 117 -19.07 8.69 7.33
C LEU A 117 -17.71 8.75 6.63
N LEU A 118 -17.31 7.68 5.94
CA LEU A 118 -16.07 7.59 5.18
C LEU A 118 -16.33 6.92 3.83
N PRO A 119 -17.00 7.61 2.90
CA PRO A 119 -17.19 7.09 1.55
C PRO A 119 -15.85 7.00 0.82
N PHE A 120 -15.69 5.95 0.00
CA PHE A 120 -14.45 5.70 -0.75
C PHE A 120 -13.21 5.63 0.16
N ALA A 121 -13.35 4.97 1.30
CA ALA A 121 -12.26 4.79 2.25
C ALA A 121 -11.06 4.10 1.57
N PHE A 122 -9.86 4.58 1.91
CA PHE A 122 -8.63 3.89 1.54
C PHE A 122 -8.53 2.58 2.34
N ASP A 123 -8.21 1.46 1.69
CA ASP A 123 -8.06 0.17 2.37
C ASP A 123 -7.01 -0.76 1.74
N ASP A 124 -7.03 -2.02 2.15
CA ASP A 124 -6.10 -3.05 1.68
C ASP A 124 -6.25 -3.34 0.18
N THR A 125 -7.42 -3.06 -0.42
CA THR A 125 -7.64 -3.23 -1.86
C THR A 125 -6.83 -2.22 -2.68
N ASP A 126 -6.69 -0.97 -2.19
CA ASP A 126 -5.83 0.04 -2.82
C ASP A 126 -4.34 -0.34 -2.75
N LEU A 127 -3.92 -0.88 -1.60
CA LEU A 127 -2.56 -1.39 -1.40
C LEU A 127 -2.28 -2.59 -2.31
N ALA A 128 -3.20 -3.55 -2.35
CA ALA A 128 -3.09 -4.76 -3.16
C ALA A 128 -3.02 -4.43 -4.65
N ARG A 129 -3.75 -3.42 -5.11
CA ARG A 129 -3.67 -2.94 -6.49
C ARG A 129 -2.26 -2.51 -6.87
N ILE A 130 -1.60 -1.69 -6.04
CA ILE A 130 -0.23 -1.24 -6.30
C ILE A 130 0.77 -2.39 -6.18
N ALA A 131 0.60 -3.29 -5.21
CA ALA A 131 1.46 -4.46 -5.08
C ALA A 131 1.36 -5.37 -6.32
N ALA A 132 0.15 -5.66 -6.80
CA ALA A 132 -0.07 -6.45 -8.00
C ALA A 132 0.50 -5.78 -9.27
N GLU A 133 0.44 -4.46 -9.38
CA GLU A 133 1.09 -3.71 -10.46
C GLU A 133 2.61 -3.80 -10.40
N ARG A 134 3.21 -3.73 -9.20
CA ARG A 134 4.67 -3.85 -8.99
C ARG A 134 5.20 -5.28 -9.17
N ASP A 135 4.44 -6.26 -8.71
CA ASP A 135 4.81 -7.68 -8.74
C ASP A 135 4.46 -8.35 -10.07
N ARG A 136 3.88 -7.60 -11.02
CA ARG A 136 3.75 -8.03 -12.39
C ARG A 136 5.16 -8.21 -12.97
N GLN A 137 5.70 -9.41 -12.81
CA GLN A 137 6.98 -9.77 -13.38
C GLN A 137 6.88 -9.64 -14.90
N PRO A 138 7.70 -8.80 -15.49
CA PRO A 138 7.86 -8.74 -16.93
C PRO A 138 8.45 -10.05 -17.37
N THR A 139 7.74 -10.76 -18.22
CA THR A 139 8.27 -11.97 -18.85
C THR A 139 9.39 -11.56 -19.76
N VAL A 140 10.63 -11.91 -19.40
CA VAL A 140 11.76 -11.83 -20.31
C VAL A 140 11.37 -12.54 -21.60
N PRO A 141 11.36 -11.83 -22.75
CA PRO A 141 11.06 -12.44 -24.03
C PRO A 141 11.97 -13.65 -24.26
N ALA A 142 11.41 -14.77 -24.72
CA ALA A 142 12.16 -16.00 -24.96
C ALA A 142 13.37 -15.77 -25.90
N ALA A 143 13.25 -14.84 -26.84
CA ALA A 143 14.34 -14.42 -27.72
C ALA A 143 15.54 -13.81 -26.96
N LEU A 144 15.31 -13.08 -25.86
CA LEU A 144 16.38 -12.54 -25.01
C LEU A 144 16.99 -13.62 -24.12
N ALA A 145 16.17 -14.53 -23.58
CA ALA A 145 16.66 -15.63 -22.75
C ALA A 145 17.68 -16.52 -23.49
N LEU A 146 17.52 -16.69 -24.81
CA LEU A 146 18.48 -17.40 -25.67
C LEU A 146 19.81 -16.65 -25.90
N LYS A 147 19.90 -15.37 -25.49
CA LYS A 147 21.05 -14.50 -25.70
C LYS A 147 21.82 -14.19 -24.42
N VAL A 148 21.41 -14.72 -23.27
CA VAL A 148 22.15 -14.63 -22.00
C VAL A 148 23.63 -15.00 -22.21
N GLY A 149 24.53 -14.21 -21.65
CA GLY A 149 25.98 -14.32 -21.80
C GLY A 149 26.56 -13.54 -22.99
N SER A 150 25.75 -13.14 -23.97
CA SER A 150 26.18 -12.32 -25.11
C SER A 150 26.23 -10.81 -24.81
N GLY A 151 25.71 -10.39 -23.66
CA GLY A 151 25.62 -9.00 -23.24
C GLY A 151 25.56 -8.88 -21.71
N THR A 152 25.32 -7.69 -21.21
CA THR A 152 24.95 -7.44 -19.81
C THR A 152 23.66 -6.63 -19.73
N VAL A 153 23.45 -5.72 -20.67
CA VAL A 153 22.15 -5.07 -20.87
C VAL A 153 21.61 -5.42 -22.25
N PHE A 154 20.35 -5.84 -22.32
CA PHE A 154 19.62 -6.10 -23.55
C PHE A 154 18.52 -5.07 -23.71
N VAL A 155 18.46 -4.36 -24.84
CA VAL A 155 17.38 -3.41 -25.14
C VAL A 155 16.45 -4.05 -26.15
N HIS A 156 15.17 -4.22 -25.82
CA HIS A 156 14.21 -4.95 -26.64
C HIS A 156 12.87 -4.23 -26.72
N PRO A 157 12.17 -4.25 -27.87
CA PRO A 157 10.84 -3.67 -27.96
C PRO A 157 9.82 -4.50 -27.18
N ASP A 158 9.00 -3.84 -26.37
CA ASP A 158 7.89 -4.42 -25.61
C ASP A 158 6.61 -3.61 -25.87
N VAL A 159 5.48 -4.05 -25.32
CA VAL A 159 4.18 -3.39 -25.41
C VAL A 159 3.68 -3.01 -24.03
N ALA A 160 3.61 -1.70 -23.77
CA ALA A 160 2.98 -1.13 -22.59
C ALA A 160 1.76 -0.31 -23.02
N ASP A 161 0.59 -0.61 -22.43
CA ASP A 161 -0.68 0.09 -22.72
C ASP A 161 -1.03 0.20 -24.22
N GLY A 162 -0.71 -0.85 -24.99
CA GLY A 162 -0.96 -0.90 -26.43
C GLY A 162 -0.03 -0.03 -27.29
N ARG A 163 1.01 0.57 -26.70
CA ARG A 163 2.08 1.28 -27.40
C ARG A 163 3.38 0.48 -27.34
N GLN A 164 4.15 0.55 -28.41
CA GLN A 164 5.52 0.02 -28.39
C GLN A 164 6.37 0.90 -27.47
N VAL A 165 7.08 0.26 -26.56
CA VAL A 165 8.14 0.83 -25.72
C VAL A 165 9.41 0.02 -25.93
N TRP A 166 10.55 0.53 -25.47
CA TRP A 166 11.83 -0.18 -25.48
C TRP A 166 12.26 -0.43 -24.05
N THR A 167 12.32 -1.70 -23.66
CA THR A 167 12.65 -2.14 -22.32
C THR A 167 14.11 -2.58 -22.26
N ALA A 168 14.84 -2.14 -21.24
CA ALA A 168 16.16 -2.71 -20.94
C ALA A 168 16.01 -3.91 -20.02
N TYR A 169 16.77 -4.98 -20.27
CA TYR A 169 16.89 -6.14 -19.39
C TYR A 169 18.35 -6.27 -18.95
N TRP A 170 18.57 -6.44 -17.66
CA TRP A 170 19.88 -6.56 -17.05
C TRP A 170 20.20 -8.02 -16.73
N GLU A 171 21.31 -8.54 -17.26
CA GLU A 171 21.83 -9.85 -16.88
C GLU A 171 22.63 -9.72 -15.59
N ARG A 172 22.14 -10.35 -14.52
CA ARG A 172 22.79 -10.32 -13.20
C ARG A 172 24.19 -10.93 -13.28
N SER A 173 25.21 -10.09 -13.12
CA SER A 173 26.63 -10.49 -13.21
C SER A 173 27.15 -11.22 -11.96
N SER A 174 26.47 -11.08 -10.83
CA SER A 174 26.79 -11.72 -9.54
C SER A 174 25.57 -11.77 -8.64
N GLY A 175 25.32 -12.89 -7.96
CA GLY A 175 24.33 -12.97 -6.88
C GLY A 175 24.76 -12.10 -5.69
N THR A 176 23.81 -11.42 -5.03
CA THR A 176 24.11 -10.60 -3.85
C THR A 176 24.21 -11.42 -2.55
N GLY A 177 24.08 -12.75 -2.65
CA GLY A 177 24.32 -13.74 -1.59
C GLY A 177 24.59 -15.13 -2.18
N ASP A 178 25.06 -16.07 -1.35
CA ASP A 178 25.49 -17.43 -1.74
C ASP A 178 24.38 -18.27 -2.41
N ASP A 179 23.10 -17.88 -2.26
CA ASP A 179 21.93 -18.57 -2.82
C ASP A 179 21.29 -17.86 -4.04
N GLU A 180 21.84 -16.74 -4.52
CA GLU A 180 21.27 -16.01 -5.66
C GLU A 180 21.92 -16.41 -7.01
N PRO A 181 21.14 -16.86 -8.02
CA PRO A 181 21.72 -17.31 -9.29
C PRO A 181 22.24 -16.12 -10.12
N ALA A 182 23.45 -16.25 -10.65
CA ALA A 182 23.96 -15.36 -11.70
C ALA A 182 23.42 -15.78 -13.09
N GLY A 183 23.39 -14.85 -14.05
CA GLY A 183 22.94 -15.12 -15.43
C GLY A 183 21.42 -15.09 -15.62
N ILE A 184 20.66 -14.54 -14.67
CA ILE A 184 19.23 -14.26 -14.83
C ILE A 184 19.06 -12.86 -15.42
N LEU A 185 18.17 -12.72 -16.41
CA LEU A 185 17.72 -11.43 -16.91
C LEU A 185 16.63 -10.85 -16.02
N GLU A 186 16.83 -9.62 -15.59
CA GLU A 186 15.86 -8.80 -14.86
C GLU A 186 15.38 -7.67 -15.75
N GLU A 187 14.09 -7.35 -15.70
CA GLU A 187 13.62 -6.15 -16.37
C GLU A 187 14.13 -4.89 -15.66
N GLY A 188 14.58 -3.94 -16.45
CA GLY A 188 14.89 -2.58 -16.08
C GLY A 188 13.84 -1.60 -16.62
N PRO A 189 14.15 -0.30 -16.68
CA PRO A 189 13.20 0.70 -17.14
C PRO A 189 12.84 0.54 -18.63
N SER A 190 11.76 1.23 -19.02
CA SER A 190 11.28 1.33 -20.40
C SER A 190 11.34 2.77 -20.92
N TRP A 191 11.51 2.95 -22.23
CA TRP A 191 11.57 4.25 -22.90
C TRP A 191 10.76 4.27 -24.21
N ASP A 192 10.51 5.46 -24.74
CA ASP A 192 9.84 5.63 -26.04
C ASP A 192 10.77 5.22 -27.21
N THR A 193 12.10 5.31 -27.02
CA THR A 193 13.07 4.99 -28.08
C THR A 193 14.16 4.00 -27.65
N ALA A 194 14.65 3.20 -28.60
CA ALA A 194 15.78 2.29 -28.38
C ALA A 194 17.04 3.06 -27.94
N ALA A 195 17.25 4.27 -28.45
CA ALA A 195 18.42 5.08 -28.16
C ALA A 195 18.50 5.49 -26.69
N GLU A 196 17.36 5.81 -26.06
CA GLU A 196 17.30 6.12 -24.63
C GLU A 196 17.65 4.89 -23.77
N GLY A 197 17.14 3.71 -24.13
CA GLY A 197 17.49 2.46 -23.46
C GLY A 197 18.96 2.08 -23.64
N VAL A 198 19.53 2.27 -24.84
CA VAL A 198 20.96 2.06 -25.10
C VAL A 198 21.80 3.02 -24.26
N ASN A 199 21.43 4.30 -24.20
CA ASN A 199 22.16 5.29 -23.40
C ASN A 199 22.13 4.93 -21.91
N TRP A 200 20.96 4.51 -21.40
CA TRP A 200 20.83 4.02 -20.03
C TRP A 200 21.71 2.79 -19.76
N GLY A 201 21.80 1.86 -20.72
CA GLY A 201 22.63 0.67 -20.63
C GLY A 201 24.12 1.00 -20.59
N ARG A 202 24.59 1.88 -21.49
CA ARG A 202 26.00 2.30 -21.61
C ARG A 202 26.53 2.99 -20.37
N ILE A 203 25.68 3.73 -19.64
CA ILE A 203 26.06 4.35 -18.35
C ILE A 203 26.45 3.29 -17.31
N ARG A 204 25.93 2.07 -17.42
CA ARG A 204 26.07 1.01 -16.40
C ARG A 204 27.02 -0.11 -16.81
N THR A 205 27.10 -0.41 -18.10
CA THR A 205 27.94 -1.49 -18.60
C THR A 205 28.45 -1.18 -20.01
N PRO A 206 29.69 -1.56 -20.34
CA PRO A 206 30.19 -1.46 -21.70
C PRO A 206 29.68 -2.61 -22.60
N ARG A 207 28.83 -3.52 -22.08
CA ARG A 207 28.29 -4.69 -22.80
C ARG A 207 26.78 -4.56 -23.02
N VAL A 208 26.40 -3.77 -24.04
CA VAL A 208 25.00 -3.54 -24.39
C VAL A 208 24.66 -4.22 -25.71
N VAL A 209 23.54 -4.92 -25.76
CA VAL A 209 23.00 -5.59 -26.94
C VAL A 209 21.59 -5.03 -27.20
N VAL A 210 21.29 -4.68 -28.44
CA VAL A 210 19.92 -4.34 -28.85
C VAL A 210 19.35 -5.53 -29.60
N VAL A 211 18.18 -6.00 -29.21
CA VAL A 211 17.47 -7.11 -29.87
C VAL A 211 16.15 -6.58 -30.39
N ASP A 212 15.98 -6.55 -31.70
CA ASP A 212 14.73 -6.04 -32.31
C ASP A 212 13.56 -7.03 -32.17
N ALA A 213 12.40 -6.66 -32.72
CA ALA A 213 11.18 -7.46 -32.66
C ALA A 213 11.29 -8.79 -33.42
N GLN A 214 12.26 -8.91 -34.35
CA GLN A 214 12.54 -10.12 -35.11
C GLN A 214 13.58 -11.02 -34.40
N GLY A 215 14.12 -10.57 -33.27
CA GLY A 215 15.13 -11.27 -32.50
C GLY A 215 16.56 -11.07 -33.02
N THR A 216 16.76 -10.13 -33.95
CA THR A 216 18.09 -9.81 -34.48
C THR A 216 18.87 -8.99 -33.46
N ALA A 217 20.05 -9.48 -33.09
CA ALA A 217 20.91 -8.84 -32.10
C ALA A 217 21.92 -7.91 -32.79
N SER A 218 22.08 -6.72 -32.23
CA SER A 218 23.02 -5.68 -32.66
C SER A 218 23.86 -5.22 -31.48
N TRP A 219 25.15 -5.03 -31.70
CA TRP A 219 26.09 -4.64 -30.65
C TRP A 219 26.06 -3.13 -30.42
N ALA A 220 25.69 -2.71 -29.21
CA ALA A 220 25.71 -1.32 -28.79
C ALA A 220 26.76 -1.05 -27.69
N GLY A 221 27.57 -2.02 -27.31
CA GLY A 221 28.60 -1.86 -26.29
C GLY A 221 29.87 -1.17 -26.79
N ASP A 222 30.75 -0.83 -25.84
CA ASP A 222 32.03 -0.15 -26.09
C ASP A 222 33.24 -1.12 -26.01
N THR A 223 32.99 -2.41 -25.73
CA THR A 223 34.01 -3.46 -25.84
C THR A 223 34.04 -4.10 -27.22
N PRO A 224 35.07 -4.90 -27.56
CA PRO A 224 35.02 -5.73 -28.75
C PRO A 224 33.75 -6.57 -28.81
N ARG A 225 33.21 -6.69 -30.01
CA ARG A 225 31.94 -7.38 -30.26
C ARG A 225 32.04 -8.87 -29.86
N PRO A 226 31.07 -9.40 -29.08
CA PRO A 226 30.99 -10.83 -28.77
C PRO A 226 30.73 -11.70 -30.00
N VAL A 227 31.15 -12.96 -29.93
CA VAL A 227 30.83 -13.98 -30.93
C VAL A 227 29.32 -14.20 -30.99
N GLY A 228 28.75 -14.26 -32.20
CA GLY A 228 27.32 -14.48 -32.41
C GLY A 228 26.46 -13.20 -32.55
N ILE A 229 27.09 -12.02 -32.54
CA ILE A 229 26.47 -10.74 -32.91
C ILE A 229 27.12 -10.25 -34.20
N GLU A 230 26.34 -10.12 -35.28
CA GLU A 230 26.88 -9.90 -36.63
C GLU A 230 26.97 -8.43 -37.04
N GLN A 231 26.26 -7.53 -36.34
CA GLN A 231 26.19 -6.12 -36.68
C GLN A 231 26.35 -5.20 -35.48
N ASP A 232 26.83 -3.97 -35.73
CA ASP A 232 26.76 -2.89 -34.74
C ASP A 232 25.38 -2.25 -34.79
N TRP A 233 24.89 -1.88 -33.61
CA TRP A 233 23.68 -1.09 -33.49
C TRP A 233 23.97 0.34 -33.92
N SER A 234 23.08 0.88 -34.74
CA SER A 234 23.04 2.30 -35.06
C SER A 234 21.69 2.85 -34.62
N ALA A 235 21.69 4.10 -34.13
CA ALA A 235 20.45 4.75 -33.75
C ALA A 235 19.57 4.92 -35.01
N PRO A 236 18.31 4.44 -34.99
CA PRO A 236 17.34 4.77 -36.02
C PRO A 236 16.92 6.24 -35.98
#